data_AF-A0A667XLB0-F1
#
_entry.id   AF-A0A667XLB0-F1
#
_cell.length_a   1.000
_cell.length_b   1.000
_cell.length_c   1.000
_cell.angle_alpha   90.00
_cell.angle_beta   90.00
_cell.angle_gamma   90.00
#
_symmetry.space_group_name_H-M   'P 1'
#
loop_
_entity.id
_entity.type
_entity.pdbx_description
1 polymer ?
#
loop_
_entity_poly.entity_id
_entity_poly.type
_entity_poly.pdbx_seq_one_letter_code
_entity_poly.pdbx_strand_id
1 'polypeptide(L)'
;MVMIIRVVVQDSDIRKITLPEKPDDTDTLIKLLGECLELKYKFTIQYEDPDFNNALCNLTDISDLPKRATLKIFPVLMSPVPIPSSSQGESVHSDQLSIQSSSTELKKEWPENFEIPRFSVHVEHRLRQGNAAFLNNGKRLDVGRDLKHDILVGLAGTMYTYKEYPSEDNFNQVAEALIKTHPCLTEPGSSTGWTRWKRSIELKMAFYRAKMRKHGCSDMALKREGESSGTSVYNRGIKKPKISELNFLEDKNEDGLESKRVEAVEEMKKKFPNLTMIAQLMTYTRVMRRQELLFSKPPVHETLERWPGLFTENQVIFVEFSQFTGKNLKQEFYTALDLHTARFLEIFRSKGGAQGEILHEFLGQTGSRVWHSFTSPL
;
A
#
# COMPACT_ATOMS: atom_id res chain seq x y z
N MET A 1 -40.37 -25.28 5.95
CA MET A 1 -40.17 -24.30 7.05
C MET A 1 -39.82 -22.97 6.41
N VAL A 2 -40.54 -21.89 6.70
CA VAL A 2 -40.33 -20.59 6.03
C VAL A 2 -38.95 -20.02 6.39
N MET A 3 -38.16 -19.63 5.40
CA MET A 3 -36.81 -19.09 5.57
C MET A 3 -36.80 -17.58 5.29
N ILE A 4 -36.23 -16.80 6.20
CA ILE A 4 -36.15 -15.33 6.06
C ILE A 4 -34.69 -14.95 5.85
N ILE A 5 -34.43 -14.25 4.75
CA ILE A 5 -33.08 -13.90 4.31
C ILE A 5 -33.00 -12.38 4.11
N ARG A 6 -31.91 -11.78 4.58
CA ARG A 6 -31.56 -10.39 4.27
C ARG A 6 -30.61 -10.40 3.08
N VAL A 7 -30.96 -9.74 1.98
CA VAL A 7 -30.15 -9.73 0.76
C VAL A 7 -29.64 -8.33 0.47
N VAL A 8 -28.33 -8.20 0.29
CA VAL A 8 -27.61 -6.97 -0.04
C VAL A 8 -27.22 -7.05 -1.52
N VAL A 9 -27.90 -6.27 -2.36
CA VAL A 9 -27.60 -6.20 -3.81
C VAL A 9 -26.48 -5.18 -4.04
N GLN A 10 -26.56 -4.04 -3.38
CA GLN A 10 -25.55 -2.99 -3.32
C GLN A 10 -25.55 -2.40 -1.89
N ASP A 11 -24.51 -1.65 -1.51
CA ASP A 11 -24.43 -1.09 -0.15
C ASP A 11 -25.60 -0.12 0.17
N SER A 12 -26.30 0.39 -0.86
CA SER A 12 -27.52 1.19 -0.75
C SER A 12 -28.84 0.44 -1.00
N ASP A 13 -28.81 -0.83 -1.43
CA ASP A 13 -30.01 -1.64 -1.73
C ASP A 13 -29.97 -2.96 -0.94
N ILE A 14 -30.71 -2.96 0.18
CA ILE A 14 -30.79 -4.06 1.13
C ILE A 14 -32.26 -4.44 1.29
N ARG A 15 -32.60 -5.68 0.95
CA ARG A 15 -33.99 -6.18 0.95
C ARG A 15 -34.15 -7.39 1.86
N LYS A 16 -35.35 -7.58 2.37
CA LYS A 16 -35.73 -8.77 3.16
C LYS A 16 -36.61 -9.66 2.29
N ILE A 17 -36.17 -10.89 2.07
CA ILE A 17 -36.88 -11.88 1.26
C ILE A 17 -37.34 -13.02 2.18
N THR A 18 -38.57 -13.47 1.95
CA THR A 18 -39.15 -14.61 2.67
C THR A 18 -39.38 -15.73 1.66
N LEU A 19 -38.63 -16.82 1.79
CA LEU A 19 -38.77 -18.01 0.97
C LEU A 19 -39.74 -18.99 1.64
N PRO A 20 -40.71 -19.55 0.90
CA PRO A 20 -41.71 -20.44 1.47
C PRO A 20 -41.09 -21.76 1.99
N GLU A 21 -40.00 -22.20 1.36
CA GLU A 21 -39.26 -23.41 1.71
C GLU A 21 -37.74 -23.18 1.60
N LYS A 22 -36.95 -24.00 2.32
CA LYS A 22 -35.49 -23.97 2.21
C LYS A 22 -35.12 -24.59 0.84
N PRO A 23 -34.40 -23.88 -0.04
CA PRO A 23 -34.00 -24.45 -1.31
C PRO A 23 -33.07 -25.65 -1.10
N ASP A 24 -33.18 -26.65 -1.98
CA ASP A 24 -32.38 -27.88 -1.90
C ASP A 24 -30.94 -27.68 -2.37
N ASP A 25 -30.70 -26.67 -3.22
CA ASP A 25 -29.40 -26.38 -3.80
C ASP A 25 -29.17 -24.87 -3.97
N THR A 26 -27.89 -24.50 -4.00
CA THR A 26 -27.38 -23.14 -4.23
C THR A 26 -27.85 -22.55 -5.57
N ASP A 27 -27.89 -23.36 -6.64
CA ASP A 27 -28.39 -22.91 -7.96
C ASP A 27 -29.89 -22.56 -7.93
N THR A 28 -30.67 -23.34 -7.16
CA THR A 28 -32.10 -23.07 -6.96
C THR A 28 -32.31 -21.76 -6.19
N LEU A 29 -31.47 -21.49 -5.18
CA LEU A 29 -31.47 -20.22 -4.45
C LEU A 29 -31.09 -19.04 -5.36
N ILE A 30 -30.07 -19.18 -6.20
CA ILE A 30 -29.65 -18.13 -7.17
C ILE A 30 -30.81 -17.79 -8.11
N LYS A 31 -31.50 -18.80 -8.65
CA LYS A 31 -32.64 -18.58 -9.55
C LYS A 31 -33.79 -17.85 -8.86
N LEU A 32 -34.19 -18.32 -7.67
CA LEU A 32 -35.26 -17.69 -6.88
C LEU A 32 -34.94 -16.24 -6.51
N LEU A 33 -33.68 -15.95 -6.14
CA LEU A 33 -33.24 -14.60 -5.86
C LEU A 33 -33.22 -13.73 -7.11
N GLY A 34 -32.81 -14.28 -8.25
CA GLY A 34 -32.86 -13.57 -9.54
C GLY A 34 -34.28 -13.17 -9.93
N GLU A 35 -35.25 -14.06 -9.73
CA GLU A 35 -36.67 -13.81 -10.00
C GLU A 35 -37.26 -12.80 -9.01
N CYS A 36 -37.02 -12.97 -7.70
CA CYS A 36 -37.56 -12.09 -6.65
C CYS A 36 -36.96 -10.68 -6.66
N LEU A 37 -35.72 -10.52 -7.15
CA LEU A 37 -35.01 -9.25 -7.20
C LEU A 37 -34.97 -8.65 -8.62
N GLU A 38 -35.61 -9.30 -9.60
CA GLU A 38 -35.64 -8.91 -11.01
C GLU A 38 -34.23 -8.69 -11.62
N LEU A 39 -33.24 -9.49 -11.19
CA LEU A 39 -31.86 -9.36 -11.64
C LEU A 39 -31.67 -10.02 -13.00
N LYS A 40 -31.35 -9.20 -14.02
CA LYS A 40 -31.14 -9.65 -15.42
C LYS A 40 -29.71 -10.11 -15.72
N TYR A 41 -28.87 -10.29 -14.69
CA TYR A 41 -27.46 -10.65 -14.83
C TYR A 41 -27.15 -11.89 -14.00
N LYS A 42 -26.10 -12.62 -14.39
CA LYS A 42 -25.58 -13.73 -13.58
C LYS A 42 -24.84 -13.18 -12.37
N PHE A 43 -25.01 -13.81 -11.22
CA PHE A 43 -24.38 -13.37 -9.98
C PHE A 43 -23.98 -14.56 -9.10
N THR A 44 -22.99 -14.33 -8.24
CA THR A 44 -22.62 -15.21 -7.14
C THR A 44 -23.14 -14.64 -5.82
N ILE A 45 -23.22 -15.52 -4.81
CA ILE A 45 -23.75 -15.20 -3.49
C ILE A 45 -22.65 -15.43 -2.44
N GLN A 46 -22.52 -14.48 -1.53
CA GLN A 46 -21.76 -14.65 -0.28
C GLN A 46 -22.70 -14.56 0.91
N TYR A 47 -22.42 -15.27 2.00
CA TYR A 47 -23.17 -15.19 3.25
C TYR A 47 -22.28 -14.73 4.40
N GLU A 48 -22.88 -14.09 5.41
CA GLU A 48 -22.19 -13.80 6.68
C GLU A 48 -22.09 -15.08 7.50
N ASP A 49 -20.86 -15.56 7.70
CA ASP A 49 -20.58 -16.80 8.42
C ASP A 49 -20.42 -16.53 9.94
N PRO A 50 -21.30 -17.09 10.80
CA PRO A 50 -21.20 -16.90 12.25
C PRO A 50 -19.89 -17.39 12.85
N ASP A 51 -19.26 -18.42 12.28
CA ASP A 51 -18.03 -19.03 12.80
C ASP A 51 -16.79 -18.16 12.53
N PHE A 52 -16.88 -17.21 11.58
CA PHE A 52 -15.81 -16.27 11.23
C PHE A 52 -16.16 -14.83 11.58
N ASN A 53 -16.82 -14.58 12.72
CA ASN A 53 -17.23 -13.24 13.17
C ASN A 53 -18.09 -12.49 12.14
N ASN A 54 -18.98 -13.19 11.44
CA ASN A 54 -19.84 -12.66 10.37
C ASN A 54 -19.06 -12.12 9.15
N ALA A 55 -17.86 -12.65 8.88
CA ALA A 55 -17.15 -12.37 7.63
C ALA A 55 -17.92 -12.95 6.42
N LEU A 56 -17.77 -12.32 5.25
CA LEU A 56 -18.41 -12.77 4.02
C LEU A 56 -17.68 -13.98 3.43
N CYS A 57 -18.36 -15.11 3.37
CA CYS A 57 -17.89 -16.37 2.79
C CYS A 57 -18.68 -16.70 1.52
N ASN A 58 -18.05 -17.33 0.53
CA ASN A 58 -18.76 -17.81 -0.67
C ASN A 58 -19.70 -18.94 -0.25
N LEU A 59 -20.95 -18.89 -0.73
CA LEU A 59 -21.90 -19.96 -0.47
C LEU A 59 -21.68 -21.10 -1.48
N THR A 60 -21.14 -22.22 -1.01
CA THR A 60 -20.94 -23.44 -1.82
C THR A 60 -21.92 -24.56 -1.47
N ASP A 61 -22.41 -24.62 -0.24
CA ASP A 61 -23.43 -25.57 0.20
C ASP A 61 -24.57 -24.79 0.91
N ILE A 62 -25.81 -25.14 0.59
CA ILE A 62 -27.01 -24.55 1.21
C ILE A 62 -27.15 -24.94 2.69
N SER A 63 -26.47 -26.00 3.13
CA SER A 63 -26.43 -26.46 4.51
C SER A 63 -25.77 -25.44 5.44
N ASP A 64 -24.85 -24.63 4.91
CA ASP A 64 -24.09 -23.63 5.66
C ASP A 64 -24.92 -22.39 6.04
N LEU A 65 -26.12 -22.23 5.46
CA LEU A 65 -26.96 -21.06 5.75
C LEU A 65 -27.64 -21.17 7.12
N PRO A 66 -27.43 -20.20 8.02
CA PRO A 66 -28.17 -20.13 9.27
C PRO A 66 -29.66 -19.82 9.02
N LYS A 67 -30.51 -20.09 10.02
CA LYS A 67 -31.96 -19.82 9.96
C LYS A 67 -32.31 -18.36 9.60
N ARG A 68 -31.40 -17.42 9.87
CA ARG A 68 -31.46 -16.01 9.49
C ARG A 68 -30.14 -15.62 8.84
N ALA A 69 -30.03 -15.81 7.54
CA ALA A 69 -28.81 -15.50 6.79
C ALA A 69 -28.86 -14.07 6.22
N THR A 70 -27.70 -13.41 6.23
CA THR A 70 -27.44 -12.23 5.38
C THR A 70 -26.68 -12.71 4.15
N LEU A 71 -27.21 -12.43 2.96
CA LEU A 71 -26.58 -12.72 1.67
C LEU A 71 -26.14 -11.43 0.98
N LYS A 72 -24.98 -11.45 0.32
CA LYS A 72 -24.50 -10.37 -0.56
C LYS A 72 -24.34 -10.89 -1.98
N ILE A 73 -24.91 -10.16 -2.93
CA ILE A 73 -24.91 -10.52 -4.35
C ILE A 73 -23.73 -9.85 -5.06
N PHE A 74 -23.02 -10.60 -5.89
CA PHE A 74 -21.91 -10.10 -6.71
C PHE A 74 -22.14 -10.46 -8.18
N PRO A 75 -22.20 -9.49 -9.11
CA PRO A 75 -22.38 -9.78 -10.53
C PRO A 75 -21.19 -10.53 -11.11
N VAL A 76 -21.45 -11.62 -11.84
CA VAL A 76 -20.45 -12.37 -12.61
C VAL A 76 -20.41 -11.78 -14.02
N LEU A 77 -19.32 -11.08 -14.35
CA LEU A 77 -19.07 -10.60 -15.70
C LEU A 77 -18.70 -11.78 -16.61
N MET A 78 -19.66 -12.29 -17.39
CA MET A 78 -19.39 -13.30 -18.42
C MET A 78 -19.09 -12.63 -19.76
N SER A 79 -17.92 -12.93 -20.33
CA SER A 79 -17.52 -12.61 -21.70
C SER A 79 -18.43 -13.34 -22.72
N PRO A 80 -18.83 -12.72 -23.85
CA PRO A 80 -19.70 -13.37 -24.83
C PRO A 80 -18.95 -14.46 -25.62
N VAL A 81 -19.54 -15.65 -25.72
CA VAL A 81 -19.08 -16.73 -26.61
C VAL A 81 -19.54 -16.44 -28.05
N PRO A 82 -18.69 -16.56 -29.10
CA PRO A 82 -19.11 -16.30 -30.47
C PRO A 82 -19.81 -17.52 -31.09
N ILE A 83 -20.94 -17.27 -31.76
CA ILE A 83 -21.64 -18.22 -32.64
C ILE A 83 -20.97 -18.17 -34.03
N PRO A 84 -20.62 -19.29 -34.67
CA PRO A 84 -20.09 -19.26 -36.03
C PRO A 84 -21.24 -19.29 -37.05
N SER A 85 -21.19 -18.43 -38.05
CA SER A 85 -22.01 -18.55 -39.26
C SER A 85 -21.15 -18.22 -40.47
N SER A 86 -21.18 -19.13 -41.43
CA SER A 86 -20.29 -19.24 -42.57
C SER A 86 -20.69 -18.33 -43.74
N SER A 87 -19.71 -17.84 -44.51
CA SER A 87 -19.74 -17.92 -45.98
C SER A 87 -18.47 -17.32 -46.62
N GLN A 88 -17.76 -18.24 -47.28
CA GLN A 88 -16.74 -18.22 -48.34
C GLN A 88 -16.37 -16.94 -49.12
N GLY A 89 -15.08 -16.87 -49.50
CA GLY A 89 -14.54 -16.06 -50.59
C GLY A 89 -13.00 -15.96 -50.60
N GLU A 90 -12.36 -16.66 -51.55
CA GLU A 90 -10.97 -16.62 -52.08
C GLU A 90 -10.28 -15.22 -52.10
N SER A 91 -8.96 -14.97 -52.25
CA SER A 91 -7.66 -15.68 -52.29
C SER A 91 -6.56 -14.58 -52.47
N VAL A 92 -5.36 -14.80 -51.90
CA VAL A 92 -4.02 -14.16 -52.08
C VAL A 92 -3.83 -12.62 -52.00
N HIS A 93 -3.12 -12.10 -50.99
CA HIS A 93 -1.66 -11.89 -50.90
C HIS A 93 -1.29 -11.06 -49.65
N SER A 94 -0.11 -11.33 -49.11
CA SER A 94 0.48 -10.76 -47.89
C SER A 94 0.48 -9.24 -47.83
N ASP A 95 0.11 -8.69 -46.67
CA ASP A 95 0.85 -7.61 -46.02
C ASP A 95 0.62 -7.62 -44.50
N GLN A 96 1.70 -7.41 -43.76
CA GLN A 96 1.80 -7.43 -42.30
C GLN A 96 0.89 -6.39 -41.64
N LEU A 97 -0.15 -6.80 -40.91
CA LEU A 97 -0.69 -6.00 -39.81
C LEU A 97 -1.29 -6.89 -38.72
N SER A 98 -0.73 -6.78 -37.51
CA SER A 98 -1.27 -7.31 -36.26
C SER A 98 -2.68 -6.79 -36.02
N ILE A 99 -3.69 -7.67 -36.15
CA ILE A 99 -5.04 -7.37 -35.66
C ILE A 99 -5.11 -7.83 -34.20
N GLN A 100 -4.69 -6.92 -33.31
CA GLN A 100 -5.10 -6.93 -31.91
C GLN A 100 -6.58 -6.53 -31.84
N SER A 101 -7.47 -7.51 -31.69
CA SER A 101 -8.88 -7.25 -31.37
C SER A 101 -9.02 -6.95 -29.87
N SER A 102 -8.75 -5.69 -29.53
CA SER A 102 -9.50 -4.81 -28.61
C SER A 102 -10.28 -5.44 -27.44
N SER A 103 -9.76 -5.18 -26.24
CA SER A 103 -10.53 -4.53 -25.16
C SER A 103 -9.61 -3.64 -24.34
N THR A 104 -8.90 -2.75 -25.02
CA THR A 104 -8.52 -1.46 -24.46
C THR A 104 -9.68 -0.52 -24.74
N GLU A 105 -10.38 -0.03 -23.72
CA GLU A 105 -11.07 1.24 -23.84
C GLU A 105 -10.05 2.20 -24.46
N LEU A 106 -10.34 2.70 -25.67
CA LEU A 106 -9.48 3.60 -26.42
C LEU A 106 -9.00 4.71 -25.49
N LYS A 107 -7.75 4.64 -25.01
CA LYS A 107 -7.11 5.73 -24.27
C LYS A 107 -7.12 6.92 -25.19
N LYS A 108 -7.99 7.88 -24.90
CA LYS A 108 -8.15 9.09 -25.71
C LYS A 108 -6.80 9.81 -25.75
N GLU A 109 -6.42 10.28 -26.93
CA GLU A 109 -5.25 11.14 -27.07
C GLU A 109 -5.43 12.39 -26.20
N TRP A 110 -4.31 12.89 -25.65
CA TRP A 110 -4.36 14.01 -24.73
C TRP A 110 -4.83 15.26 -25.47
N PRO A 111 -5.88 15.96 -24.99
CA PRO A 111 -6.46 17.07 -25.73
C PRO A 111 -5.52 18.28 -25.76
N GLU A 112 -5.53 19.02 -26.87
CA GLU A 112 -4.81 20.30 -26.98
C GLU A 112 -5.35 21.37 -26.02
N ASN A 113 -6.62 21.26 -25.62
CA ASN A 113 -7.23 22.07 -24.56
C ASN A 113 -7.95 21.14 -23.57
N PHE A 114 -7.48 21.10 -22.33
CA PHE A 114 -8.10 20.28 -21.30
C PHE A 114 -9.38 20.93 -20.78
N GLU A 115 -10.52 20.28 -20.97
CA GLU A 115 -11.80 20.73 -20.41
C GLU A 115 -11.97 20.26 -18.96
N ILE A 116 -12.38 21.18 -18.09
CA ILE A 116 -12.61 20.87 -16.68
C ILE A 116 -13.89 20.01 -16.56
N PRO A 117 -13.81 18.83 -15.92
CA PRO A 117 -14.97 17.96 -15.77
C PRO A 117 -16.04 18.63 -14.90
N ARG A 118 -17.30 18.25 -15.12
CA ARG A 118 -18.37 18.62 -14.19
C ARG A 118 -18.14 17.93 -12.86
N PHE A 119 -18.08 18.71 -11.81
CA PHE A 119 -17.97 18.21 -10.44
C PHE A 119 -19.35 17.86 -9.87
N SER A 120 -19.38 17.40 -8.62
CA SER A 120 -20.65 17.18 -7.92
C SER A 120 -21.44 18.49 -7.81
N VAL A 121 -22.78 18.36 -7.70
CA VAL A 121 -23.70 19.51 -7.66
C VAL A 121 -23.30 20.54 -6.59
N HIS A 122 -22.81 20.08 -5.43
CA HIS A 122 -22.37 20.96 -4.35
C HIS A 122 -21.10 21.73 -4.71
N VAL A 123 -20.11 21.06 -5.33
CA VAL A 123 -18.84 21.67 -5.75
C VAL A 123 -19.10 22.71 -6.83
N GLU A 124 -19.91 22.38 -7.84
CA GLU A 124 -20.31 23.30 -8.90
C GLU A 124 -21.01 24.55 -8.35
N HIS A 125 -21.95 24.38 -7.42
CA HIS A 125 -22.63 25.50 -6.78
C HIS A 125 -21.65 26.42 -6.03
N ARG A 126 -20.73 25.84 -5.25
CA ARG A 126 -19.67 26.58 -4.53
C ARG A 126 -18.75 27.34 -5.50
N LEU A 127 -18.30 26.69 -6.56
CA LEU A 127 -17.44 27.30 -7.58
C LEU A 127 -18.14 28.44 -8.31
N ARG A 128 -19.43 28.28 -8.63
CA ARG A 128 -20.24 29.34 -9.25
C ARG A 128 -20.40 30.55 -8.34
N GLN A 129 -20.70 30.32 -7.06
CA GLN A 129 -20.80 31.38 -6.06
C GLN A 129 -19.45 32.11 -5.87
N GLY A 130 -18.35 31.34 -5.81
CA GLY A 130 -16.99 31.88 -5.72
C GLY A 130 -16.63 32.71 -6.94
N ASN A 131 -16.91 32.23 -8.15
CA ASN A 131 -16.66 32.96 -9.39
C ASN A 131 -17.46 34.27 -9.44
N ALA A 132 -18.74 34.27 -9.03
CA ALA A 132 -19.54 35.48 -8.96
C ALA A 132 -18.97 36.50 -7.96
N ALA A 133 -18.56 36.05 -6.77
CA ALA A 133 -17.93 36.92 -5.76
C ALA A 133 -16.56 37.46 -6.21
N PHE A 134 -15.81 36.66 -6.99
CA PHE A 134 -14.54 37.08 -7.57
C PHE A 134 -14.74 38.16 -8.64
N LEU A 135 -15.73 38.02 -9.51
CA LEU A 135 -16.05 39.02 -10.53
C LEU A 135 -16.56 40.33 -9.91
N ASN A 136 -17.36 40.25 -8.84
CA ASN A 136 -17.98 41.42 -8.23
C ASN A 136 -17.00 42.23 -7.33
N ASN A 137 -16.13 41.55 -6.58
CA ASN A 137 -15.35 42.18 -5.50
C ASN A 137 -13.86 41.79 -5.52
N GLY A 138 -13.41 40.97 -6.49
CA GLY A 138 -12.09 40.35 -6.46
C GLY A 138 -11.92 39.32 -5.33
N LYS A 139 -13.01 38.94 -4.64
CA LYS A 139 -12.95 38.05 -3.48
C LYS A 139 -12.74 36.60 -3.94
N ARG A 140 -11.59 36.04 -3.57
CA ARG A 140 -11.23 34.64 -3.83
C ARG A 140 -12.02 33.70 -2.93
N LEU A 141 -12.25 32.48 -3.41
CA LEU A 141 -12.94 31.45 -2.66
C LEU A 141 -11.96 30.80 -1.67
N ASP A 142 -12.34 30.73 -0.40
CA ASP A 142 -11.62 29.89 0.56
C ASP A 142 -12.00 28.42 0.32
N VAL A 143 -11.03 27.66 -0.19
CA VAL A 143 -11.23 26.28 -0.58
C VAL A 143 -10.96 25.38 0.63
N GLY A 144 -12.03 25.07 1.35
CA GLY A 144 -11.99 24.10 2.45
C GLY A 144 -11.43 22.74 2.01
N ARG A 145 -10.92 21.96 2.97
CA ARG A 145 -10.26 20.66 2.74
C ARG A 145 -11.07 19.71 1.85
N ASP A 146 -12.37 19.59 2.11
CA ASP A 146 -13.25 18.66 1.42
C ASP A 146 -13.57 19.12 -0.01
N LEU A 147 -13.85 20.41 -0.19
CA LEU A 147 -14.06 21.01 -1.51
C LEU A 147 -12.82 20.84 -2.39
N LYS A 148 -11.62 21.08 -1.83
CA LYS A 148 -10.35 20.84 -2.53
C LYS A 148 -10.18 19.38 -2.89
N HIS A 149 -10.52 18.46 -1.98
CA HIS A 149 -10.43 17.03 -2.23
C HIS A 149 -11.29 16.61 -3.41
N ASP A 150 -12.55 17.03 -3.46
CA ASP A 150 -13.51 16.63 -4.49
C ASP A 150 -13.11 17.13 -5.89
N ILE A 151 -12.69 18.40 -5.98
CA ILE A 151 -12.16 18.97 -7.23
C ILE A 151 -10.97 18.13 -7.73
N LEU A 152 -10.03 17.82 -6.85
CA LEU A 152 -8.85 17.04 -7.20
C LEU A 152 -9.19 15.59 -7.59
N VAL A 153 -10.17 14.95 -6.93
CA VAL A 153 -10.65 13.61 -7.33
C VAL A 153 -11.24 13.64 -8.73
N GLY A 154 -12.11 14.60 -9.02
CA GLY A 154 -12.75 14.76 -10.33
C GLY A 154 -11.72 14.96 -11.43
N LEU A 155 -10.76 15.87 -11.23
CA LEU A 155 -9.66 16.10 -12.17
C LEU A 155 -8.82 14.84 -12.37
N ALA A 156 -8.43 14.17 -11.29
CA ALA A 156 -7.59 12.99 -11.39
C ALA A 156 -8.29 11.83 -12.14
N GLY A 157 -9.59 11.64 -11.91
CA GLY A 157 -10.39 10.67 -12.65
C GLY A 157 -10.40 10.95 -14.14
N THR A 158 -10.70 12.19 -14.54
CA THR A 158 -10.72 12.61 -15.95
C THR A 158 -9.34 12.48 -16.59
N MET A 159 -8.29 12.96 -15.94
CA MET A 159 -6.92 12.84 -16.46
C MET A 159 -6.50 11.38 -16.69
N TYR A 160 -6.90 10.49 -15.78
CA TYR A 160 -6.59 9.06 -15.88
C TYR A 160 -7.27 8.39 -17.10
N THR A 161 -8.39 8.92 -17.59
CA THR A 161 -9.03 8.44 -18.84
C THR A 161 -8.20 8.71 -20.10
N TYR A 162 -7.34 9.75 -20.08
CA TYR A 162 -6.45 10.09 -21.18
C TYR A 162 -5.07 9.44 -21.00
N LYS A 163 -4.42 9.71 -19.87
CA LYS A 163 -3.06 9.23 -19.58
C LYS A 163 -2.95 8.78 -18.13
N GLU A 164 -2.49 7.55 -17.93
CA GLU A 164 -2.17 7.04 -16.60
C GLU A 164 -0.97 7.78 -15.98
N TYR A 165 0.03 8.10 -16.81
CA TYR A 165 1.22 8.87 -16.42
C TYR A 165 1.27 10.18 -17.20
N PRO A 166 0.56 11.23 -16.75
CA PRO A 166 0.69 12.56 -17.34
C PRO A 166 2.12 13.11 -17.15
N SER A 167 2.62 13.82 -18.15
CA SER A 167 3.86 14.59 -18.08
C SER A 167 3.66 15.90 -17.32
N GLU A 168 4.76 16.62 -17.05
CA GLU A 168 4.70 17.92 -16.39
C GLU A 168 3.86 18.95 -17.15
N ASP A 169 3.96 18.99 -18.48
CA ASP A 169 3.18 19.90 -19.33
C ASP A 169 1.67 19.64 -19.25
N ASN A 170 1.29 18.36 -19.14
CA ASN A 170 -0.11 17.99 -18.92
C ASN A 170 -0.63 18.57 -17.60
N PHE A 171 0.16 18.50 -16.53
CA PHE A 171 -0.21 19.07 -15.24
C PHE A 171 -0.31 20.60 -15.29
N ASN A 172 0.58 21.27 -16.03
CA ASN A 172 0.52 22.71 -16.26
C ASN A 172 -0.80 23.08 -16.95
N GLN A 173 -1.14 22.38 -18.04
CA GLN A 173 -2.34 22.64 -18.83
C GLN A 173 -3.63 22.44 -18.02
N VAL A 174 -3.73 21.37 -17.21
CA VAL A 174 -4.91 21.15 -16.34
C VAL A 174 -5.03 22.23 -15.27
N ALA A 175 -3.92 22.62 -14.65
CA ALA A 175 -3.91 23.64 -13.60
C ALA A 175 -4.30 25.02 -14.17
N GLU A 176 -3.82 25.35 -15.37
CA GLU A 176 -4.19 26.58 -16.08
C GLU A 176 -5.67 26.58 -16.48
N ALA A 177 -6.15 25.49 -17.07
CA ALA A 177 -7.57 25.33 -17.44
C ALA A 177 -8.50 25.47 -16.21
N LEU A 178 -8.07 24.97 -15.05
CA LEU A 178 -8.83 25.07 -13.80
C LEU A 178 -9.01 26.52 -13.37
N ILE A 179 -7.94 27.31 -13.40
CA ILE A 179 -8.00 28.73 -13.02
C ILE A 179 -8.73 29.56 -14.08
N LYS A 180 -8.54 29.26 -15.37
CA LYS A 180 -9.26 29.94 -16.46
C LYS A 180 -10.78 29.74 -16.35
N THR A 181 -11.21 28.53 -15.97
CA THR A 181 -12.63 28.20 -15.77
C THR A 181 -13.16 28.73 -14.44
N HIS A 182 -12.33 28.72 -13.39
CA HIS A 182 -12.68 29.18 -12.06
C HIS A 182 -11.66 30.19 -11.50
N PRO A 183 -11.74 31.47 -11.92
CA PRO A 183 -10.84 32.51 -11.46
C PRO A 183 -10.85 32.70 -9.94
N CYS A 184 -11.93 32.32 -9.26
CA CYS A 184 -12.03 32.38 -7.80
C CYS A 184 -11.02 31.48 -7.06
N LEU A 185 -10.42 30.50 -7.74
CA LEU A 185 -9.41 29.58 -7.20
C LEU A 185 -7.97 30.09 -7.34
N THR A 186 -7.76 31.26 -7.95
CA THR A 186 -6.42 31.82 -8.22
C THR A 186 -5.67 32.11 -6.93
N GLU A 187 -4.43 31.64 -6.82
CA GLU A 187 -3.62 31.80 -5.61
C GLU A 187 -2.94 33.18 -5.51
N PRO A 188 -2.94 33.83 -4.33
CA PRO A 188 -2.25 35.09 -4.14
C PRO A 188 -0.72 34.88 -4.10
N GLY A 189 0.02 35.72 -4.83
CA GLY A 189 1.48 35.79 -4.75
C GLY A 189 2.26 34.82 -5.64
N SER A 190 1.59 34.06 -6.51
CA SER A 190 2.26 33.32 -7.60
C SER A 190 2.17 34.10 -8.90
N SER A 191 3.25 34.14 -9.68
CA SER A 191 3.28 34.75 -11.02
C SER A 191 2.33 34.07 -12.00
N THR A 192 2.02 32.79 -11.80
CA THR A 192 1.10 32.03 -12.66
C THR A 192 -0.27 31.79 -12.02
N GLY A 193 -0.39 31.90 -10.69
CA GLY A 193 -1.67 31.76 -9.97
C GLY A 193 -2.19 30.33 -9.79
N TRP A 194 -1.56 29.33 -10.41
CA TRP A 194 -1.98 27.91 -10.39
C TRP A 194 -0.93 26.93 -9.83
N THR A 195 0.22 27.41 -9.32
CA THR A 195 1.36 26.57 -8.94
C THR A 195 1.03 25.53 -7.86
N ARG A 196 0.35 25.88 -6.76
CA ARG A 196 0.03 24.87 -5.74
C ARG A 196 -1.14 23.97 -6.16
N TRP A 197 -1.98 24.43 -7.10
CA TRP A 197 -2.98 23.58 -7.74
C TRP A 197 -2.31 22.48 -8.57
N LYS A 198 -1.34 22.83 -9.43
CA LYS A 198 -0.50 21.85 -10.14
C LYS A 198 0.07 20.80 -9.17
N ARG A 199 0.74 21.26 -8.11
CA ARG A 199 1.35 20.33 -7.13
C ARG A 199 0.32 19.43 -6.45
N SER A 200 -0.85 19.97 -6.14
CA SER A 200 -1.95 19.22 -5.55
C SER A 200 -2.53 18.18 -6.53
N ILE A 201 -2.64 18.51 -7.81
CA ILE A 201 -3.12 17.62 -8.87
C ILE A 201 -2.10 16.49 -9.11
N GLU A 202 -0.80 16.78 -9.17
CA GLU A 202 0.26 15.78 -9.28
C GLU A 202 0.19 14.73 -8.17
N LEU A 203 0.12 15.20 -6.92
CA LEU A 203 0.00 14.33 -5.75
C LEU A 203 -1.29 13.52 -5.82
N LYS A 204 -2.42 14.15 -6.15
CA LYS A 204 -3.69 13.45 -6.26
C LYS A 204 -3.67 12.39 -7.36
N MET A 205 -3.08 12.68 -8.51
CA MET A 205 -2.92 11.72 -9.60
C MET A 205 -2.08 10.52 -9.18
N ALA A 206 -1.00 10.74 -8.42
CA ALA A 206 -0.21 9.63 -7.87
C ALA A 206 -1.04 8.74 -6.93
N PHE A 207 -1.83 9.33 -6.03
CA PHE A 207 -2.75 8.58 -5.17
C PHE A 207 -3.88 7.90 -5.95
N TYR A 208 -4.45 8.56 -6.95
CA TYR A 208 -5.51 8.03 -7.78
C TYR A 208 -5.02 6.81 -8.57
N ARG A 209 -3.85 6.90 -9.21
CA ARG A 209 -3.19 5.74 -9.83
C ARG A 209 -3.02 4.58 -8.85
N ALA A 210 -2.48 4.85 -7.65
CA ALA A 210 -2.27 3.81 -6.64
C ALA A 210 -3.60 3.18 -6.21
N LYS A 211 -4.67 3.98 -6.11
CA LYS A 211 -6.04 3.51 -5.88
C LYS A 211 -6.52 2.63 -7.04
N MET A 212 -6.36 3.04 -8.30
CA MET A 212 -6.79 2.26 -9.47
C MET A 212 -6.07 0.92 -9.58
N ARG A 213 -4.75 0.87 -9.34
CA ARG A 213 -3.98 -0.39 -9.28
C ARG A 213 -4.51 -1.38 -8.24
N LYS A 214 -4.99 -0.87 -7.09
CA LYS A 214 -5.56 -1.71 -6.03
C LYS A 214 -6.88 -2.38 -6.44
N HIS A 215 -7.64 -1.78 -7.35
CA HIS A 215 -8.95 -2.28 -7.80
C HIS A 215 -8.86 -3.17 -9.05
N GLY A 216 -7.66 -3.59 -9.45
CA GLY A 216 -7.47 -4.56 -10.55
C GLY A 216 -7.25 -3.95 -11.94
N CYS A 217 -7.16 -2.62 -12.06
CA CYS A 217 -6.70 -1.98 -13.30
C CYS A 217 -5.17 -2.04 -13.39
N SER A 218 -4.68 -3.16 -13.93
CA SER A 218 -3.31 -3.30 -14.40
C SER A 218 -3.36 -3.27 -15.91
N ASP A 219 -3.00 -2.15 -16.54
CA ASP A 219 -2.66 -2.21 -17.95
C ASP A 219 -1.42 -1.37 -18.24
N MET A 220 -0.47 -1.98 -18.93
CA MET A 220 0.85 -1.47 -19.30
C MET A 220 1.88 -1.35 -18.16
N ALA A 221 2.38 -2.52 -17.73
CA ALA A 221 3.79 -2.63 -17.39
C ALA A 221 4.60 -2.25 -18.64
N LEU A 222 5.02 -0.99 -18.74
CA LEU A 222 6.04 -0.58 -19.71
C LEU A 222 7.32 -1.34 -19.35
N LYS A 223 7.54 -2.41 -20.12
CA LYS A 223 8.80 -3.09 -20.46
C LYS A 223 10.00 -2.61 -19.62
N ARG A 224 10.29 -3.32 -18.52
CA ARG A 224 11.69 -3.50 -18.11
C ARG A 224 12.11 -4.82 -18.74
N GLU A 225 12.91 -4.75 -19.80
CA GLU A 225 13.65 -5.90 -20.28
C GLU A 225 14.52 -6.44 -19.14
N GLY A 226 14.45 -7.75 -18.90
CA GLY A 226 15.24 -8.44 -17.88
C GLY A 226 14.42 -9.43 -17.04
N GLU A 227 14.42 -10.68 -17.50
CA GLU A 227 14.46 -11.90 -16.67
C GLU A 227 13.18 -12.46 -16.01
N SER A 228 12.70 -13.53 -16.66
CA SER A 228 12.30 -14.83 -16.10
C SER A 228 11.20 -14.91 -15.03
N SER A 229 10.02 -15.32 -15.50
CA SER A 229 9.21 -16.44 -15.02
C SER A 229 9.27 -16.87 -13.54
N GLY A 230 8.12 -16.88 -12.88
CA GLY A 230 7.83 -17.83 -11.80
C GLY A 230 7.07 -17.24 -10.61
N THR A 231 5.75 -17.40 -10.63
CA THR A 231 4.91 -17.70 -9.46
C THR A 231 5.03 -16.80 -8.21
N SER A 232 4.04 -15.94 -7.97
CA SER A 232 3.36 -15.88 -6.66
C SER A 232 2.08 -15.03 -6.74
N VAL A 233 0.96 -15.71 -6.97
CA VAL A 233 -0.39 -15.18 -6.76
C VAL A 233 -0.80 -15.46 -5.31
N TYR A 234 -0.01 -15.05 -4.32
CA TYR A 234 -0.42 -15.06 -2.92
C TYR A 234 0.30 -13.95 -2.19
N ASN A 235 -0.35 -12.78 -2.05
CA ASN A 235 -0.12 -11.78 -0.99
C ASN A 235 -1.07 -10.57 -1.13
N ARG A 236 -2.39 -10.81 -1.26
CA ARG A 236 -3.40 -9.72 -1.30
C ARG A 236 -3.98 -9.31 0.05
N GLY A 237 -3.53 -9.89 1.17
CA GLY A 237 -4.07 -9.62 2.51
C GLY A 237 -3.10 -9.03 3.53
N ILE A 238 -1.79 -9.02 3.25
CA ILE A 238 -0.81 -8.51 4.22
C ILE A 238 -0.79 -6.99 4.12
N LYS A 239 -1.24 -6.31 5.18
CA LYS A 239 -0.97 -4.88 5.36
C LYS A 239 0.54 -4.70 5.28
N LYS A 240 1.04 -4.10 4.19
CA LYS A 240 2.43 -3.67 4.15
C LYS A 240 2.65 -2.75 5.36
N PRO A 241 3.66 -2.99 6.21
CA PRO A 241 3.98 -2.04 7.27
C PRO A 241 4.12 -0.66 6.62
N LYS A 242 3.63 0.40 7.28
CA LYS A 242 3.92 1.77 6.87
C LYS A 242 5.43 1.84 6.71
N ILE A 243 5.90 2.08 5.50
CA ILE A 243 7.30 2.39 5.22
C ILE A 243 7.54 3.69 6.00
N SER A 244 8.07 3.58 7.21
CA SER A 244 8.58 4.70 7.97
C SER A 244 9.65 5.37 7.13
N GLU A 245 9.83 6.69 7.27
CA GLU A 245 10.90 7.44 6.59
C GLU A 245 12.30 6.83 6.87
N LEU A 246 12.44 6.06 7.95
CA LEU A 246 13.60 5.22 8.28
C LEU A 246 13.93 4.11 7.25
N ASN A 247 12.95 3.69 6.46
CA ASN A 247 13.05 2.63 5.45
C ASN A 247 13.04 3.18 4.01
N PHE A 248 13.09 4.50 3.82
CA PHE A 248 13.24 5.10 2.50
C PHE A 248 14.62 4.75 1.94
N LEU A 249 14.64 4.12 0.76
CA LEU A 249 15.85 3.79 0.03
C LEU A 249 16.06 4.91 -0.99
N GLU A 250 17.00 5.82 -0.71
CA GLU A 250 17.41 6.84 -1.67
C GLU A 250 18.16 6.16 -2.84
N ASP A 251 17.76 6.43 -4.09
CA ASP A 251 18.54 6.02 -5.28
C ASP A 251 19.76 6.93 -5.41
N LYS A 252 20.76 6.74 -4.54
CA LYS A 252 22.07 7.35 -4.68
C LYS A 252 23.03 6.36 -5.32
N ASN A 253 23.15 6.43 -6.63
CA ASN A 253 24.31 5.90 -7.34
C ASN A 253 25.48 6.85 -7.10
N GLU A 254 26.17 6.66 -5.98
CA GLU A 254 27.49 7.28 -5.78
C GLU A 254 28.55 6.34 -6.38
N ASP A 255 29.23 6.82 -7.42
CA ASP A 255 30.44 6.19 -7.95
C ASP A 255 31.47 6.07 -6.82
N GLY A 256 31.96 4.84 -6.56
CA GLY A 256 32.96 4.54 -5.53
C GLY A 256 32.47 3.80 -4.28
N LEU A 257 31.17 3.49 -4.15
CA LEU A 257 30.66 2.68 -3.04
C LEU A 257 31.23 1.25 -3.01
N GLU A 258 31.50 0.66 -4.18
CA GLU A 258 32.12 -0.67 -4.27
C GLU A 258 33.56 -0.65 -3.75
N SER A 259 34.31 0.43 -3.98
CA SER A 259 35.66 0.61 -3.42
C SER A 259 35.63 0.68 -1.89
N LYS A 260 34.67 1.43 -1.31
CA LYS A 260 34.45 1.50 0.14
C LYS A 260 34.04 0.14 0.73
N ARG A 261 33.29 -0.68 -0.02
CA ARG A 261 32.95 -2.05 0.39
C ARG A 261 34.20 -2.93 0.46
N VAL A 262 35.02 -2.92 -0.59
CA VAL A 262 36.27 -3.71 -0.62
C VAL A 262 37.19 -3.29 0.53
N GLU A 263 37.31 -2.00 0.80
CA GLU A 263 38.08 -1.47 1.93
C GLU A 263 37.56 -1.99 3.28
N ALA A 264 36.24 -2.04 3.48
CA ALA A 264 35.65 -2.58 4.70
C ALA A 264 35.92 -4.08 4.89
N VAL A 265 35.91 -4.85 3.79
CA VAL A 265 36.23 -6.28 3.79
C VAL A 265 37.70 -6.50 4.13
N GLU A 266 38.61 -5.74 3.52
CA GLU A 266 40.05 -5.85 3.80
C GLU A 266 40.40 -5.44 5.23
N GLU A 267 39.74 -4.41 5.78
CA GLU A 267 39.91 -4.01 7.18
C GLU A 267 39.47 -5.11 8.14
N MET A 268 38.35 -5.80 7.86
CA MET A 268 37.84 -6.92 8.65
C MET A 268 38.76 -8.15 8.64
N LYS A 269 39.63 -8.30 7.63
CA LYS A 269 40.62 -9.40 7.55
C LYS A 269 41.86 -9.17 8.42
N LYS A 270 42.08 -7.94 8.91
CA LYS A 270 43.25 -7.62 9.74
C LYS A 270 43.15 -8.29 11.11
N LYS A 271 44.31 -8.62 11.68
CA LYS A 271 44.41 -9.20 13.03
C LYS A 271 43.81 -8.28 14.12
N PHE A 272 43.88 -6.98 13.91
CA PHE A 272 43.30 -5.95 14.77
C PHE A 272 42.52 -4.95 13.89
N PRO A 273 41.23 -5.19 13.65
CA PRO A 273 40.42 -4.35 12.76
C PRO A 273 40.08 -3.01 13.41
N ASN A 274 40.16 -1.91 12.65
CA ASN A 274 39.70 -0.59 13.10
C ASN A 274 38.17 -0.49 13.05
N LEU A 275 37.52 -0.77 14.17
CA LEU A 275 36.07 -0.79 14.29
C LEU A 275 35.41 0.56 13.96
N THR A 276 36.07 1.68 14.25
CA THR A 276 35.53 3.02 13.95
C THR A 276 35.48 3.26 12.45
N MET A 277 36.55 2.90 11.75
CA MET A 277 36.63 2.99 10.29
C MET A 277 35.61 2.06 9.63
N ILE A 278 35.48 0.82 10.11
CA ILE A 278 34.47 -0.13 9.63
C ILE A 278 33.06 0.44 9.82
N ALA A 279 32.75 1.04 10.97
CA ALA A 279 31.43 1.64 11.21
C ALA A 279 31.13 2.78 10.22
N GLN A 280 32.12 3.62 9.89
CA GLN A 280 31.99 4.67 8.88
C GLN A 280 31.75 4.08 7.48
N LEU A 281 32.56 3.11 7.06
CA LEU A 281 32.40 2.43 5.77
C LEU A 281 31.06 1.70 5.66
N MET A 282 30.60 1.07 6.75
CA MET A 282 29.29 0.42 6.83
C MET A 282 28.12 1.40 6.77
N THR A 283 28.32 2.65 7.20
CA THR A 283 27.35 3.74 7.08
C THR A 283 27.27 4.24 5.65
N TYR A 284 28.41 4.47 4.98
CA TYR A 284 28.45 4.88 3.56
C TYR A 284 27.82 3.83 2.64
N THR A 285 28.14 2.56 2.85
CA THR A 285 27.68 1.44 2.01
C THR A 285 26.26 0.96 2.32
N ARG A 286 25.57 1.59 3.28
CA ARG A 286 24.27 1.13 3.80
C ARG A 286 23.20 0.99 2.72
N VAL A 287 23.07 1.99 1.83
CA VAL A 287 22.04 2.00 0.79
C VAL A 287 22.27 0.85 -0.21
N MET A 288 23.50 0.75 -0.73
CA MET A 288 23.94 -0.33 -1.62
C MET A 288 23.72 -1.70 -1.00
N ARG A 289 24.21 -1.92 0.24
CA ARG A 289 24.04 -3.19 0.96
C ARG A 289 22.55 -3.56 1.09
N ARG A 290 21.69 -2.61 1.44
CA ARG A 290 20.24 -2.85 1.56
C ARG A 290 19.59 -3.17 0.22
N GLN A 291 19.96 -2.47 -0.84
CA GLN A 291 19.50 -2.80 -2.20
C GLN A 291 19.87 -4.25 -2.54
N GLU A 292 21.12 -4.63 -2.33
CA GLU A 292 21.59 -5.99 -2.60
C GLU A 292 20.82 -7.06 -1.79
N LEU A 293 20.69 -6.87 -0.48
CA LEU A 293 20.01 -7.85 0.39
C LEU A 293 18.51 -7.97 0.08
N LEU A 294 17.84 -6.89 -0.30
CA LEU A 294 16.41 -6.88 -0.58
C LEU A 294 16.07 -7.42 -1.97
N PHE A 295 16.87 -7.07 -2.99
CA PHE A 295 16.61 -7.43 -4.37
C PHE A 295 17.23 -8.78 -4.74
N SER A 296 18.50 -9.02 -4.40
CA SER A 296 19.21 -10.24 -4.76
C SER A 296 18.90 -11.41 -3.81
N LYS A 297 18.50 -11.12 -2.56
CA LYS A 297 18.22 -12.11 -1.50
C LYS A 297 19.28 -13.23 -1.44
N PRO A 298 20.57 -12.87 -1.33
CA PRO A 298 21.65 -13.85 -1.35
C PRO A 298 21.56 -14.77 -0.12
N PRO A 299 22.07 -16.01 -0.21
CA PRO A 299 22.21 -16.87 0.95
C PRO A 299 23.15 -16.25 2.00
N VAL A 300 23.02 -16.70 3.25
CA VAL A 300 23.74 -16.12 4.40
C VAL A 300 25.27 -16.22 4.22
N HIS A 301 25.78 -17.29 3.62
CA HIS A 301 27.22 -17.47 3.42
C HIS A 301 27.79 -16.44 2.44
N GLU A 302 27.15 -16.19 1.30
CA GLU A 302 27.54 -15.14 0.34
C GLU A 302 27.42 -13.74 0.99
N THR A 303 26.40 -13.54 1.81
CA THR A 303 26.23 -12.29 2.56
C THR A 303 27.37 -12.06 3.55
N LEU A 304 27.83 -13.11 4.23
CA LEU A 304 28.94 -13.06 5.18
C LEU A 304 30.26 -12.74 4.48
N GLU A 305 30.53 -13.35 3.33
CA GLU A 305 31.73 -13.07 2.55
C GLU A 305 31.74 -11.64 2.00
N ARG A 306 30.58 -11.16 1.53
CA ARG A 306 30.46 -9.85 0.90
C ARG A 306 30.33 -8.70 1.89
N TRP A 307 29.74 -8.94 3.05
CA TRP A 307 29.49 -7.98 4.12
C TRP A 307 29.86 -8.52 5.51
N PRO A 308 31.14 -8.87 5.76
CA PRO A 308 31.57 -9.48 7.03
C PRO A 308 31.29 -8.57 8.24
N GLY A 309 31.44 -7.25 8.06
CA GLY A 309 31.14 -6.28 9.11
C GLY A 309 29.67 -6.25 9.54
N LEU A 310 28.74 -6.79 8.75
CA LEU A 310 27.33 -6.91 9.13
C LEU A 310 27.19 -7.87 10.30
N PHE A 311 27.96 -8.95 10.34
CA PHE A 311 27.84 -10.00 11.36
C PHE A 311 28.55 -9.66 12.68
N THR A 312 29.06 -8.44 12.81
CA THR A 312 29.54 -7.91 14.08
C THR A 312 28.38 -7.51 14.96
N GLU A 313 28.44 -7.88 16.25
CA GLU A 313 27.42 -7.55 17.26
C GLU A 313 27.01 -6.07 17.21
N ASN A 314 27.99 -5.17 17.16
CA ASN A 314 27.73 -3.74 17.13
C ASN A 314 26.94 -3.27 15.91
N GLN A 315 27.17 -3.89 14.75
CA GLN A 315 26.60 -3.43 13.49
C GLN A 315 25.18 -3.96 13.28
N VAL A 316 24.94 -5.25 13.49
CA VAL A 316 23.60 -5.85 13.37
C VAL A 316 22.70 -5.45 14.53
N ILE A 317 23.18 -5.56 15.78
CA ILE A 317 22.33 -5.41 16.96
C ILE A 317 22.06 -3.94 17.29
N PHE A 318 23.04 -3.04 17.13
CA PHE A 318 22.85 -1.66 17.56
C PHE A 318 22.58 -0.70 16.40
N VAL A 319 23.25 -0.86 15.26
CA VAL A 319 23.11 0.10 14.15
C VAL A 319 21.95 -0.26 13.23
N GLU A 320 21.94 -1.45 12.64
CA GLU A 320 20.87 -1.82 11.71
C GLU A 320 19.52 -1.97 12.42
N PHE A 321 19.48 -2.65 13.57
CA PHE A 321 18.24 -2.81 14.34
C PHE A 321 17.62 -1.47 14.73
N SER A 322 18.40 -0.53 15.26
CA SER A 322 17.88 0.78 15.67
C SER A 322 17.36 1.57 14.48
N GLN A 323 17.99 1.42 13.33
CA GLN A 323 17.55 2.08 12.11
C GLN A 323 16.29 1.45 11.51
N PHE A 324 16.10 0.13 11.63
CA PHE A 324 14.88 -0.53 11.16
C PHE A 324 13.69 -0.31 12.08
N THR A 325 13.91 -0.32 13.39
CA THR A 325 12.85 -0.29 14.41
C THR A 325 12.63 1.10 15.02
N GLY A 326 13.58 2.03 14.86
CA GLY A 326 13.63 3.31 15.57
C GLY A 326 14.05 3.19 17.03
N LYS A 327 14.43 1.99 17.50
CA LYS A 327 14.67 1.69 18.92
C LYS A 327 16.14 1.38 19.19
N ASN A 328 16.73 2.06 20.17
CA ASN A 328 18.06 1.72 20.64
C ASN A 328 17.96 0.50 21.57
N LEU A 329 18.20 -0.70 21.04
CA LEU A 329 18.04 -1.95 21.80
C LEU A 329 18.90 -2.00 23.05
N LYS A 330 20.13 -1.47 22.99
CA LYS A 330 21.04 -1.41 24.16
C LYS A 330 20.41 -0.58 25.27
N GLN A 331 19.98 0.63 24.94
CA GLN A 331 19.37 1.55 25.90
C GLN A 331 18.04 1.00 26.43
N GLU A 332 17.18 0.46 25.58
CA GLU A 332 15.92 -0.16 26.01
C GLU A 332 16.17 -1.34 26.96
N PHE A 333 17.14 -2.20 26.64
CA PHE A 333 17.50 -3.34 27.47
C PHE A 333 17.98 -2.90 28.86
N TYR A 334 18.94 -1.96 28.94
CA TYR A 334 19.43 -1.48 30.23
C TYR A 334 18.35 -0.73 31.02
N THR A 335 17.52 0.07 30.36
CA THR A 335 16.41 0.78 31.03
C THR A 335 15.39 -0.22 31.61
N ALA A 336 15.05 -1.26 30.85
CA ALA A 336 14.15 -2.31 31.32
C ALA A 336 14.79 -3.13 32.45
N LEU A 337 16.09 -3.41 32.35
CA LEU A 337 16.84 -4.09 33.39
C LEU A 337 16.81 -3.28 34.69
N ASP A 338 17.15 -1.99 34.64
CA ASP A 338 17.15 -1.09 35.79
C ASP A 338 15.76 -1.02 36.44
N LEU A 339 14.71 -0.86 35.63
CA LEU A 339 13.32 -0.82 36.09
C LEU A 339 12.89 -2.10 36.81
N HIS A 340 13.32 -3.26 36.31
CA HIS A 340 12.89 -4.56 36.84
C HIS A 340 13.84 -5.19 37.86
N THR A 341 15.06 -4.67 38.01
CA THR A 341 16.11 -5.23 38.87
C THR A 341 15.63 -5.38 40.31
N ALA A 342 15.01 -4.37 40.90
CA ALA A 342 14.54 -4.43 42.29
C ALA A 342 13.54 -5.59 42.51
N ARG A 343 12.60 -5.79 41.59
CA ARG A 343 11.62 -6.87 41.64
C ARG A 343 12.26 -8.24 41.40
N PHE A 344 13.24 -8.34 40.49
CA PHE A 344 13.98 -9.58 40.30
C PHE A 344 14.76 -9.97 41.56
N LEU A 345 15.39 -9.02 42.23
CA LEU A 345 16.11 -9.26 43.49
C LEU A 345 15.17 -9.74 44.61
N GLU A 346 13.95 -9.19 44.72
CA GLU A 346 12.94 -9.66 45.66
C GLU A 346 12.52 -11.11 45.37
N ILE A 347 12.21 -11.42 44.10
CA ILE A 347 11.86 -12.78 43.68
C ILE A 347 13.02 -13.74 43.97
N PHE A 348 14.26 -13.33 43.70
CA PHE A 348 15.45 -14.16 43.92
C PHE A 348 15.65 -14.46 45.40
N ARG A 349 15.42 -13.50 46.30
CA ARG A 349 15.48 -13.70 47.75
C ARG A 349 14.33 -14.57 48.29
N SER A 350 13.19 -14.59 47.60
CA SER A 350 12.03 -15.40 48.00
C SER A 350 12.13 -16.87 47.55
N LYS A 351 13.03 -17.18 46.60
CA LYS A 351 13.23 -18.53 46.06
C LYS A 351 14.05 -19.37 47.03
N GLY A 352 13.48 -20.49 47.49
CA GLY A 352 14.16 -21.50 48.30
C GLY A 352 14.66 -22.71 47.50
N GLY A 353 15.22 -23.70 48.22
CA GLY A 353 15.75 -24.94 47.65
C GLY A 353 17.10 -24.75 46.96
N ALA A 354 17.58 -25.78 46.25
CA ALA A 354 18.93 -25.79 45.64
C ALA A 354 19.18 -24.63 44.66
N GLN A 355 18.17 -24.19 43.90
CA GLN A 355 18.31 -23.00 43.04
C GLN A 355 18.34 -21.69 43.84
N GLY A 356 17.61 -21.62 44.97
CA GLY A 356 17.66 -20.48 45.87
C GLY A 356 19.03 -20.31 46.53
N GLU A 357 19.66 -21.40 46.95
CA GLU A 357 21.01 -21.40 47.53
C GLU A 357 22.06 -20.85 46.55
N ILE A 358 22.02 -21.30 45.28
CA ILE A 358 22.89 -20.78 44.21
C ILE A 358 22.65 -19.28 44.00
N LEU A 359 21.39 -18.85 43.94
CA LEU A 359 21.03 -17.43 43.78
C LEU A 359 21.48 -16.60 44.98
N HIS A 360 21.39 -17.12 46.20
CA HIS A 360 21.88 -16.47 47.41
C HIS A 360 23.40 -16.32 47.42
N GLU A 361 24.15 -17.31 46.91
CA GLU A 361 25.59 -17.22 46.73
C GLU A 361 25.97 -16.09 45.75
N PHE A 362 25.30 -16.02 44.59
CA PHE A 362 25.50 -14.93 43.63
C PHE A 362 25.15 -13.56 44.22
N LEU A 363 24.05 -13.44 44.96
CA LEU A 363 23.67 -12.21 45.65
C LEU A 363 24.71 -11.79 46.70
N GLY A 364 25.26 -12.74 47.46
CA GLY A 364 26.34 -12.48 48.42
C GLY A 364 27.62 -11.95 47.76
N GLN A 365 27.98 -12.48 46.60
CA GLN A 365 29.14 -11.99 45.82
C GLN A 365 28.92 -10.57 45.28
N THR A 366 27.71 -10.23 44.83
CA THR A 366 27.37 -8.87 44.36
C THR A 366 27.27 -7.83 45.48
N GLY A 367 26.90 -8.23 46.70
CA GLY A 367 26.88 -7.32 47.86
C GLY A 367 28.27 -6.96 48.40
N SER A 368 29.26 -7.84 48.20
CA SER A 368 30.65 -7.65 48.68
C SER A 368 31.54 -6.89 47.67
N ARG A 369 31.14 -6.88 46.39
CA ARG A 369 31.85 -6.17 45.32
C ARG A 369 30.85 -5.30 44.53
N VAL A 370 30.95 -3.98 44.73
CA VAL A 370 30.44 -2.91 43.84
C VAL A 370 29.00 -2.41 44.08
N TRP A 371 28.91 -1.31 44.83
CA TRP A 371 28.03 -0.17 44.49
C TRP A 371 28.77 1.18 44.57
N HIS A 372 30.09 1.19 44.46
CA HIS A 372 30.90 2.42 44.57
C HIS A 372 31.22 3.14 43.25
N SER A 373 30.61 2.77 42.12
CA SER A 373 31.03 3.38 40.86
C SER A 373 29.92 3.45 39.81
N PHE A 374 28.80 4.11 40.08
CA PHE A 374 27.93 4.68 39.02
C PHE A 374 27.10 5.88 39.52
N THR A 375 27.65 6.73 40.38
CA THR A 375 27.11 8.08 40.60
C THR A 375 28.25 9.04 40.94
N SER A 376 28.82 9.68 39.93
CA SER A 376 29.36 11.04 40.06
C SER A 376 29.30 11.71 38.69
N PRO A 377 28.62 12.87 38.57
CA PRO A 377 28.67 13.69 37.38
C PRO A 377 29.92 14.56 37.41
N LEU A 378 30.61 14.67 36.27
CA LEU A 378 31.29 15.88 35.79
C LEU A 378 31.48 15.76 34.28
#